data_AF-A0A7S2CA22-F1
#
_entry.id   AF-A0A7S2CA22-F1
#
_cell.length_a   1.000
_cell.length_b   1.000
_cell.length_c   1.000
_cell.angle_alpha   90.00
_cell.angle_beta   90.00
_cell.angle_gamma   90.00
#
_symmetry.space_group_name_H-M   'P 1'
#
loop_
_entity.id
_entity.type
_entity.pdbx_description
1 polymer ?
#
loop_
_entity_poly.entity_id
_entity_poly.type
_entity_poly.pdbx_seq_one_letter_code
_entity_poly.pdbx_strand_id
1 'polypeptide(L)'
;GGRWSAQLAEKLSEAYRDSLLIPLSCDFEQKLVNIRNQSGVEALDTYLKANPTHKSMRTDLLQHALLVLNLVQFFTCSTDEVSSWLIRSSTFAPAAAAKVHAEFERAFHAVSVYSFWDLVEVGSESETRNLGKIQRHGRQYMVQDGDICFFEFRTREEKKSSGAGRRSGR
;
A
#
# COMPACT_ATOMS: atom_id res chain seq x y z
N GLY A 1 23.71 22.89 2.87
CA GLY A 1 23.13 23.43 4.12
C GLY A 1 23.42 24.91 4.17
N GLY A 2 22.42 25.75 3.88
CA GLY A 2 22.58 27.20 3.90
C GLY A 2 22.50 27.75 5.33
N ARG A 3 23.13 28.90 5.57
CA ARG A 3 23.19 29.64 6.84
C ARG A 3 21.83 29.87 7.53
N TRP A 4 20.74 29.70 6.80
CA TRP A 4 19.37 29.99 7.20
C TRP A 4 18.56 28.76 7.63
N SER A 5 18.96 27.54 7.26
CA SER A 5 18.08 26.36 7.42
C SER A 5 17.83 26.00 8.89
N ALA A 6 18.82 26.17 9.77
CA ALA A 6 18.65 25.86 11.19
C ALA A 6 17.77 26.88 11.92
N GLN A 7 18.01 28.18 11.72
CA GLN A 7 17.20 29.25 12.33
C GLN A 7 15.78 29.30 11.76
N LEU A 8 15.61 28.98 10.47
CA LEU A 8 14.29 28.88 9.85
C LEU A 8 13.55 27.65 10.38
N ALA A 9 14.21 26.49 10.50
CA ALA A 9 13.61 25.29 11.05
C ALA A 9 13.16 25.49 12.51
N GLU A 10 13.93 26.21 13.33
CA GLU A 10 13.58 26.56 14.70
C GLU A 10 12.35 27.47 14.76
N LYS A 11 12.30 28.53 13.94
CA LYS A 11 11.13 29.43 13.88
C LYS A 11 9.89 28.73 13.31
N LEU A 12 10.06 27.84 12.33
CA LEU A 12 8.96 27.08 11.74
C LEU A 12 8.47 25.99 12.69
N SER A 13 9.34 25.33 13.44
CA SER A 13 8.91 24.34 14.44
C SER A 13 8.17 24.99 15.61
N GLU A 14 8.50 26.24 15.95
CA GLU A 14 7.74 26.99 16.95
C GLU A 14 6.37 27.44 16.42
N ALA A 15 6.30 27.93 15.18
CA ALA A 15 5.05 28.40 14.55
C ALA A 15 4.12 27.26 14.10
N TYR A 16 4.68 26.11 13.73
CA TYR A 16 3.96 24.96 13.18
C TYR A 16 4.26 23.69 14.00
N ARG A 17 4.16 23.79 15.32
CA ARG A 17 4.55 22.76 16.30
C ARG A 17 3.99 21.36 16.02
N ASP A 18 2.80 21.27 15.46
CA ASP A 18 2.12 20.01 15.15
C ASP A 18 2.20 19.62 13.66
N SER A 19 2.91 20.40 12.84
CA SER A 19 3.10 20.12 11.42
C SER A 19 4.45 19.49 11.16
N LEU A 20 4.45 18.52 10.24
CA LEU A 20 5.67 17.89 9.79
C LEU A 20 6.46 18.83 8.87
N LEU A 21 7.75 19.01 9.16
CA LEU A 21 8.69 19.75 8.32
C LEU A 21 9.59 18.77 7.54
N ILE A 22 9.52 18.82 6.21
CA ILE A 22 10.36 18.01 5.32
C ILE A 22 11.32 18.94 4.56
N PRO A 23 12.63 18.93 4.86
CA PRO A 23 13.60 19.74 4.14
C PRO A 23 13.81 19.15 2.73
N LEU A 24 13.35 19.85 1.70
CA LEU A 24 13.48 19.45 0.31
C LEU A 24 14.32 20.46 -0.47
N SER A 25 15.19 19.98 -1.36
CA SER A 25 15.91 20.81 -2.33
C SER A 25 15.54 20.39 -3.75
N CYS A 26 14.78 21.24 -4.46
CA CYS A 26 14.33 20.96 -5.82
C CYS A 26 15.52 20.76 -6.78
N ASP A 27 16.56 21.61 -6.67
CA ASP A 27 17.75 21.52 -7.52
C ASP A 27 18.52 20.21 -7.29
N PHE A 28 18.58 19.76 -6.03
CA PHE A 28 19.24 18.51 -5.68
C PHE A 28 18.46 17.31 -6.23
N GLU A 29 17.14 17.27 -6.07
CA GLU A 29 16.30 16.20 -6.63
C GLU A 29 16.40 16.15 -8.16
N GLN A 30 16.42 17.31 -8.82
CA GLN A 30 16.60 17.39 -10.27
C GLN A 30 17.95 16.82 -10.70
N LYS A 31 19.02 17.09 -9.94
CA LYS A 31 20.35 16.51 -10.19
C LYS A 31 20.32 14.98 -10.12
N LEU A 32 19.68 14.40 -9.10
CA LEU A 32 19.55 12.95 -8.98
C LEU A 32 18.76 12.34 -10.16
N VAL A 33 17.68 13.00 -10.58
CA VAL A 33 16.90 12.61 -11.77
C VAL A 33 17.74 12.66 -13.03
N ASN A 34 18.54 13.71 -13.22
CA ASN A 34 19.40 13.86 -14.38
C ASN A 34 20.46 12.76 -14.45
N ILE A 35 21.12 12.45 -13.32
CA ILE A 35 22.09 11.33 -13.23
C ILE A 35 21.41 10.02 -13.61
N ARG A 36 20.23 9.73 -13.03
CA ARG A 36 19.46 8.52 -13.35
C ARG A 36 19.11 8.42 -14.83
N ASN A 37 18.64 9.51 -15.43
CA ASN A 37 18.14 9.51 -16.80
C ASN A 37 19.27 9.49 -17.85
N GLN A 38 20.41 10.12 -17.57
CA GLN A 38 21.51 10.23 -18.53
C GLN A 38 22.53 9.10 -18.39
N SER A 39 22.79 8.65 -17.16
CA SER A 39 23.88 7.72 -16.84
C SER A 39 23.39 6.40 -16.23
N GLY A 40 22.09 6.24 -16.02
CA GLY A 40 21.49 5.01 -15.51
C GLY A 40 21.46 4.91 -13.98
N VAL A 41 20.82 3.84 -13.49
CA VAL A 41 20.60 3.59 -12.06
C VAL A 41 21.91 3.26 -11.34
N GLU A 42 22.83 2.57 -11.99
CA GLU A 42 24.15 2.20 -11.43
C GLU A 42 25.03 3.41 -11.15
N ALA A 43 24.99 4.42 -12.03
CA ALA A 43 25.71 5.67 -11.84
C ALA A 43 25.13 6.48 -10.67
N LEU A 44 23.80 6.49 -10.53
CA LEU A 44 23.13 7.10 -9.37
C LEU A 44 23.54 6.40 -8.07
N ASP A 45 23.52 5.07 -8.03
CA ASP A 45 23.92 4.30 -6.84
C ASP A 45 25.40 4.57 -6.48
N THR A 46 26.28 4.60 -7.47
CA THR A 46 27.70 4.97 -7.27
C THR A 46 27.84 6.38 -6.69
N TYR A 47 27.07 7.35 -7.20
CA TYR A 47 27.07 8.73 -6.69
C TYR A 47 26.61 8.81 -5.23
N LEU A 48 25.55 8.07 -4.86
CA LEU A 48 25.02 8.03 -3.50
C LEU A 48 25.98 7.33 -2.53
N LYS A 49 26.63 6.23 -2.95
CA LYS A 49 27.67 5.55 -2.16
C LYS A 49 28.88 6.45 -1.88
N ALA A 50 29.29 7.26 -2.87
CA ALA A 50 30.37 8.23 -2.70
C ALA A 50 29.97 9.44 -1.83
N ASN A 51 28.67 9.71 -1.68
CA ASN A 51 28.15 10.86 -0.92
C ASN A 51 27.08 10.38 0.08
N PRO A 52 27.45 9.75 1.20
CA PRO A 52 26.50 9.12 2.12
C PRO A 52 25.51 10.10 2.78
N THR A 53 25.81 11.40 2.80
CA THR A 53 24.92 12.44 3.31
C THR A 53 23.85 12.87 2.30
N HIS A 54 24.01 12.52 1.03
CA HIS A 54 23.09 12.86 -0.05
C HIS A 54 21.96 11.84 -0.09
N LYS A 55 20.81 12.18 0.51
CA LYS A 55 19.60 11.35 0.50
C LYS A 55 18.49 12.08 -0.25
N SER A 56 17.80 11.38 -1.16
CA SER A 56 16.56 11.90 -1.75
C SER A 56 15.45 11.90 -0.70
N MET A 57 14.69 12.99 -0.64
CA MET A 57 13.58 13.17 0.29
C MET A 57 12.22 12.85 -0.35
N ARG A 58 12.20 12.40 -1.60
CA ARG A 58 10.97 12.10 -2.35
C ARG A 58 10.16 10.97 -1.73
N THR A 59 10.83 9.92 -1.27
CA THR A 59 10.15 8.78 -0.62
C THR A 59 9.52 9.20 0.69
N ASP A 60 10.28 9.91 1.53
CA ASP A 60 9.79 10.44 2.81
C ASP A 60 8.59 11.38 2.57
N LEU A 61 8.69 12.29 1.59
CA LEU A 61 7.60 13.18 1.19
C LEU A 61 6.33 12.42 0.79
N LEU A 62 6.46 11.37 -0.02
CA LEU A 62 5.32 10.58 -0.47
C LEU A 62 4.69 9.81 0.69
N GLN A 63 5.49 9.14 1.52
CA GLN A 63 5.01 8.39 2.69
C GLN A 63 4.25 9.31 3.64
N HIS A 64 4.79 10.50 3.91
CA HIS A 64 4.13 11.48 4.75
C HIS A 64 2.86 12.04 4.13
N ALA A 65 2.83 12.28 2.81
CA ALA A 65 1.62 12.72 2.13
C ALA A 65 0.49 11.69 2.26
N LEU A 66 0.80 10.40 2.12
CA LEU A 66 -0.17 9.31 2.31
C LEU A 66 -0.70 9.28 3.75
N LEU A 67 0.18 9.44 4.74
CA LEU A 67 -0.18 9.49 6.16
C LEU A 67 -1.11 10.67 6.47
N VAL A 68 -0.78 11.87 5.99
CA VAL A 68 -1.62 13.08 6.18
C VAL A 68 -2.99 12.92 5.52
N LEU A 69 -3.03 12.25 4.36
CA LEU A 69 -4.27 11.92 3.67
C LEU A 69 -5.00 10.71 4.29
N ASN A 70 -4.49 10.11 5.37
CA ASN A 70 -5.05 8.92 6.00
C ASN A 70 -5.33 7.81 4.96
N LEU A 71 -4.37 7.58 4.07
CA LEU A 71 -4.40 6.55 3.04
C LEU A 71 -3.53 5.37 3.46
N VAL A 72 -4.00 4.17 3.15
CA VAL A 72 -3.25 2.91 3.27
C VAL A 72 -3.18 2.25 1.89
N GLN A 73 -2.16 1.42 1.68
CA GLN A 73 -1.92 0.70 0.45
C GLN A 73 -2.12 -0.80 0.67
N PHE A 74 -2.88 -1.45 -0.19
CA PHE A 74 -2.97 -2.91 -0.24
C PHE A 74 -2.57 -3.41 -1.62
N PHE A 75 -2.26 -4.71 -1.71
CA PHE A 75 -1.76 -5.35 -2.91
C PHE A 75 -2.69 -6.48 -3.35
N THR A 76 -2.73 -6.70 -4.66
CA THR A 76 -3.33 -7.88 -5.28
C THR A 76 -2.29 -8.53 -6.16
N CYS A 77 -2.13 -9.84 -6.02
CA CYS A 77 -1.20 -10.62 -6.83
C CYS A 77 -2.00 -11.61 -7.69
N SER A 78 -1.71 -11.62 -8.99
CA SER A 78 -2.07 -12.69 -9.91
C SER A 78 -0.80 -13.41 -10.36
N THR A 79 -0.92 -14.42 -11.22
CA THR A 79 0.23 -15.16 -11.76
C THR A 79 1.23 -14.26 -12.48
N ASP A 80 0.74 -13.20 -13.13
CA ASP A 80 1.53 -12.38 -14.04
C ASP A 80 1.57 -10.90 -13.63
N GLU A 81 0.76 -10.49 -12.64
CA GLU A 81 0.61 -9.10 -12.28
C GLU A 81 0.57 -8.90 -10.77
N VAL A 82 1.34 -7.91 -10.31
CA VAL A 82 1.22 -7.36 -8.96
C VAL A 82 0.73 -5.93 -9.08
N SER A 83 -0.42 -5.66 -8.50
CA SER A 83 -1.07 -4.37 -8.52
C SER A 83 -1.22 -3.84 -7.10
N SER A 84 -1.12 -2.51 -6.96
CA SER A 84 -1.22 -1.84 -5.66
C SER A 84 -2.30 -0.77 -5.68
N TRP A 85 -3.05 -0.65 -4.58
CA TRP A 85 -4.27 0.13 -4.52
C TRP A 85 -4.26 1.00 -3.27
N LEU A 86 -4.55 2.30 -3.45
CA LEU A 86 -4.70 3.24 -2.35
C LEU A 86 -6.17 3.33 -1.91
N ILE A 87 -6.40 3.16 -0.61
CA ILE A 87 -7.70 3.31 0.04
C ILE A 87 -7.57 4.20 1.26
N ARG A 88 -8.68 4.74 1.75
CA ARG A 88 -8.68 5.41 3.06
C ARG A 88 -8.45 4.36 4.14
N SER A 89 -7.74 4.73 5.20
CA SER A 89 -7.71 3.93 6.41
C SER A 89 -9.14 3.65 6.88
N SER A 90 -9.33 2.50 7.51
CA SER A 90 -10.64 2.01 7.95
C SER A 90 -11.63 1.63 6.83
N THR A 91 -11.14 1.38 5.61
CA THR A 91 -11.96 0.84 4.52
C THR A 91 -12.17 -0.67 4.70
N PHE A 92 -13.43 -1.12 4.63
CA PHE A 92 -13.77 -2.54 4.69
C PHE A 92 -13.49 -3.28 3.37
N ALA A 93 -13.23 -4.58 3.47
CA ALA A 93 -12.84 -5.43 2.34
C ALA A 93 -13.75 -5.35 1.10
N PRO A 94 -15.10 -5.30 1.19
CA PRO A 94 -15.95 -5.14 0.01
C PRO A 94 -15.71 -3.81 -0.73
N ALA A 95 -15.52 -2.72 0.01
CA ALA A 95 -15.26 -1.41 -0.57
C ALA A 95 -13.83 -1.30 -1.14
N ALA A 96 -12.86 -1.99 -0.52
CA ALA A 96 -11.52 -2.14 -1.08
C ALA A 96 -11.55 -2.94 -2.40
N ALA A 97 -12.34 -4.01 -2.48
CA ALA A 97 -12.52 -4.79 -3.71
C ALA A 97 -13.13 -3.94 -4.86
N ALA A 98 -14.02 -2.99 -4.54
CA ALA A 98 -14.56 -2.05 -5.53
C ALA A 98 -13.50 -1.15 -6.18
N LYS A 99 -12.34 -0.93 -5.53
CA LYS A 99 -11.21 -0.20 -6.14
C LYS A 99 -10.53 -0.99 -7.25
N VAL A 100 -10.51 -2.31 -7.14
CA VAL A 100 -9.99 -3.20 -8.16
C VAL A 100 -10.97 -3.25 -9.34
N HIS A 101 -12.26 -3.47 -9.05
CA HIS A 101 -13.32 -3.44 -10.05
C HIS A 101 -14.67 -3.13 -9.40
N ALA A 102 -15.46 -2.21 -9.98
CA ALA A 102 -16.68 -1.71 -9.35
C ALA A 102 -17.74 -2.80 -9.06
N GLU A 103 -17.78 -3.89 -9.83
CA GLU A 103 -18.73 -4.99 -9.62
C GLU A 103 -18.39 -5.89 -8.41
N PHE A 104 -17.14 -5.86 -7.95
CA PHE A 104 -16.64 -6.76 -6.91
C PHE A 104 -17.26 -6.52 -5.54
N GLU A 105 -17.63 -5.29 -5.21
CA GLU A 105 -18.25 -4.98 -3.91
C GLU A 105 -19.59 -5.71 -3.70
N ARG A 106 -20.41 -5.78 -4.75
CA ARG A 106 -21.71 -6.46 -4.72
C ARG A 106 -21.56 -7.98 -4.75
N ALA A 107 -20.58 -8.47 -5.49
CA ALA A 107 -20.29 -9.89 -5.63
C ALA A 107 -19.44 -10.45 -4.47
N PHE A 108 -18.87 -9.60 -3.62
CA PHE A 108 -17.94 -9.98 -2.55
C PHE A 108 -18.50 -11.10 -1.67
N HIS A 109 -17.73 -12.18 -1.56
CA HIS A 109 -17.98 -13.32 -0.68
C HIS A 109 -17.07 -13.26 0.56
N ALA A 110 -15.76 -13.27 0.34
CA ALA A 110 -14.73 -13.27 1.38
C ALA A 110 -13.43 -12.66 0.83
N VAL A 111 -12.46 -12.45 1.71
CA VAL A 111 -11.09 -12.08 1.34
C VAL A 111 -10.10 -12.96 2.11
N SER A 112 -9.10 -13.50 1.43
CA SER A 112 -7.93 -14.11 2.07
C SER A 112 -6.81 -13.09 2.11
N VAL A 113 -6.21 -12.88 3.28
CA VAL A 113 -5.23 -11.82 3.53
C VAL A 113 -4.01 -12.39 4.24
N TYR A 114 -2.84 -11.90 3.85
CA TYR A 114 -1.61 -11.98 4.63
C TYR A 114 -0.84 -10.67 4.49
N SER A 115 0.02 -10.35 5.46
CA SER A 115 0.77 -9.10 5.42
C SER A 115 1.99 -9.21 4.50
N PHE A 116 2.38 -8.09 3.90
CA PHE A 116 3.64 -7.97 3.16
C PHE A 116 4.84 -8.39 4.03
N TRP A 117 4.84 -8.03 5.31
CA TRP A 117 5.92 -8.37 6.24
C TRP A 117 6.04 -9.87 6.46
N ASP A 118 4.91 -10.59 6.57
CA ASP A 118 4.91 -12.04 6.65
C ASP A 118 5.52 -12.69 5.41
N LEU A 119 5.20 -12.16 4.22
CA LEU A 119 5.77 -12.65 2.97
C LEU A 119 7.28 -12.42 2.91
N VAL A 120 7.76 -11.25 3.35
CA VAL A 120 9.20 -10.92 3.37
C VAL A 120 9.95 -11.79 4.37
N GLU A 121 9.39 -12.04 5.55
CA GLU A 121 10.00 -12.87 6.59
C GLU A 121 10.13 -14.33 6.13
N VAL A 122 9.09 -14.86 5.50
CA VAL A 122 9.02 -16.27 5.11
C VAL A 122 9.72 -16.52 3.77
N GLY A 123 9.66 -15.57 2.84
CA GLY A 123 10.32 -15.63 1.53
C GLY A 123 9.48 -16.26 0.42
N SER A 124 8.35 -16.93 0.73
CA SER A 124 7.44 -17.47 -0.28
C SER A 124 5.97 -17.52 0.15
N GLU A 125 5.05 -17.39 -0.82
CA GLU A 125 3.60 -17.52 -0.56
C GLU A 125 3.23 -18.95 -0.12
N SER A 126 3.87 -19.97 -0.71
CA SER A 126 3.64 -21.37 -0.38
C SER A 126 3.93 -21.66 1.09
N GLU A 127 5.07 -21.20 1.59
CA GLU A 127 5.43 -21.36 3.00
C GLU A 127 4.54 -20.48 3.90
N THR A 128 4.18 -19.27 3.46
CA THR A 128 3.23 -18.41 4.21
C THR A 128 1.89 -19.12 4.42
N ARG A 129 1.42 -19.84 3.39
CA ARG A 129 0.23 -20.70 3.48
C ARG A 129 0.44 -21.89 4.41
N ASN A 130 1.57 -22.59 4.30
CA ASN A 130 1.88 -23.76 5.14
C ASN A 130 1.99 -23.40 6.62
N LEU A 131 2.46 -22.19 6.94
CA LEU A 131 2.54 -21.64 8.29
C LEU A 131 1.19 -21.11 8.81
N GLY A 132 0.12 -21.16 8.01
CA GLY A 132 -1.21 -20.70 8.40
C GLY A 132 -1.32 -19.19 8.56
N LYS A 133 -0.40 -18.41 7.98
CA LYS A 133 -0.41 -16.94 8.05
C LYS A 133 -1.45 -16.30 7.11
N ILE A 134 -1.97 -17.06 6.14
CA ILE A 134 -3.07 -16.62 5.28
C ILE A 134 -4.40 -16.79 6.02
N GLN A 135 -5.05 -15.67 6.31
CA GLN A 135 -6.30 -15.64 7.06
C GLN A 135 -7.47 -15.26 6.16
N ARG A 136 -8.56 -16.03 6.25
CA ARG A 136 -9.79 -15.76 5.52
C ARG A 136 -10.75 -14.95 6.38
N HIS A 137 -11.18 -13.81 5.84
CA HIS A 137 -12.07 -12.88 6.52
C HIS A 137 -13.33 -12.57 5.70
N GLY A 138 -14.38 -12.15 6.41
CA GLY A 138 -15.66 -11.77 5.82
C GLY A 138 -15.77 -10.28 5.51
N ARG A 139 -17.01 -9.82 5.31
CA ARG A 139 -17.34 -8.43 4.90
C ARG A 139 -16.91 -7.35 5.90
N GLN A 140 -16.73 -7.70 7.17
CA GLN A 140 -16.36 -6.78 8.25
C GLN A 140 -14.85 -6.62 8.42
N TYR A 141 -14.05 -7.27 7.58
CA TYR A 141 -12.61 -7.09 7.61
C TYR A 141 -12.23 -5.68 7.19
N MET A 142 -11.43 -5.02 8.01
CA MET A 142 -10.86 -3.72 7.73
C MET A 142 -9.47 -3.93 7.14
N VAL A 143 -9.28 -3.55 5.88
CA VAL A 143 -8.00 -3.71 5.18
C VAL A 143 -6.95 -2.83 5.83
N GLN A 144 -5.79 -3.41 6.11
CA GLN A 144 -4.64 -2.77 6.73
C GLN A 144 -3.59 -2.38 5.68
N ASP A 145 -2.69 -1.49 6.09
CA ASP A 145 -1.56 -1.10 5.27
C ASP A 145 -0.60 -2.28 5.05
N GLY A 146 -0.23 -2.53 3.79
CA GLY A 146 0.62 -3.63 3.41
C GLY A 146 -0.08 -4.98 3.29
N ASP A 147 -1.41 -5.04 3.40
CA ASP A 147 -2.16 -6.28 3.17
C ASP A 147 -2.03 -6.76 1.72
N ILE A 148 -1.85 -8.06 1.55
CA ILE A 148 -1.95 -8.74 0.26
C ILE A 148 -3.29 -9.47 0.25
N CYS A 149 -4.21 -9.02 -0.60
CA CYS A 149 -5.62 -9.44 -0.60
C CYS A 149 -5.95 -10.31 -1.82
N PHE A 150 -6.62 -11.43 -1.54
CA PHE A 150 -7.23 -12.31 -2.53
C PHE A 150 -8.74 -12.31 -2.32
N PHE A 151 -9.45 -11.59 -3.19
CA PHE A 151 -10.90 -11.45 -3.08
C PHE A 151 -11.64 -12.63 -3.73
N GLU A 152 -12.60 -13.18 -3.01
CA GLU A 152 -13.50 -14.23 -3.50
C GLU A 152 -14.87 -13.61 -3.83
N PHE A 153 -15.46 -14.02 -4.96
CA PHE A 153 -16.73 -13.48 -5.44
C PHE A 153 -17.77 -14.59 -5.64
N ARG A 154 -19.03 -14.29 -5.34
CA ARG A 154 -20.15 -15.18 -5.60
C ARG A 154 -20.39 -15.27 -7.11
N THR A 155 -20.31 -16.47 -7.66
CA THR A 155 -20.71 -16.74 -9.05
C THR A 155 -22.23 -16.87 -9.14
N ARG A 156 -22.80 -16.67 -10.34
CA ARG A 156 -24.25 -16.73 -10.58
C ARG A 156 -24.88 -18.09 -10.23
N GLU A 157 -24.10 -19.16 -10.12
CA GLU A 157 -24.58 -20.53 -9.92
C GLU A 157 -25.05 -20.79 -8.47
N GLU A 158 -24.48 -20.09 -7.48
CA GLU A 158 -24.85 -20.24 -6.05
C GLU A 158 -26.26 -19.72 -5.72
N LYS A 159 -26.86 -18.91 -6.58
CA LYS A 159 -28.23 -18.41 -6.39
C LYS A 159 -29.30 -19.50 -6.55
N LYS A 160 -28.98 -20.64 -7.18
CA LYS A 160 -29.96 -21.73 -7.40
C LYS A 160 -30.06 -22.72 -6.24
N SER A 161 -29.02 -22.92 -5.44
CA SER A 161 -29.01 -23.94 -4.37
C SER A 161 -29.65 -23.46 -3.05
N SER A 162 -29.74 -22.15 -2.81
CA SER A 162 -30.34 -21.58 -1.60
C SER A 162 -31.86 -21.37 -1.67
N GLY A 163 -32.49 -21.64 -2.82
CA GLY A 163 -33.94 -21.49 -3.04
C GLY A 163 -34.77 -22.79 -2.99
N ALA A 164 -34.13 -23.96 -2.91
CA ALA A 164 -34.82 -25.27 -2.94
C ALA A 164 -34.91 -25.87 -1.53
N GLY A 165 -35.73 -25.28 -0.66
CA GLY A 165 -35.81 -25.75 0.72
C GLY A 165 -36.97 -25.17 1.53
N ARG A 166 -38.21 -25.37 1.07
CA ARG A 166 -39.43 -25.58 1.90
C ARG A 166 -40.70 -25.54 1.05
N ARG A 167 -41.17 -26.72 0.64
CA ARG A 167 -42.61 -27.02 0.48
C ARG A 167 -42.83 -28.44 0.98
N SER A 168 -43.07 -28.57 2.28
CA SER A 168 -43.61 -29.77 2.90
C SER A 168 -45.12 -29.59 3.07
N GLY A 169 -45.88 -30.51 2.46
CA GLY A 169 -47.15 -31.06 2.95
C GLY A 169 -48.29 -30.12 3.36
N ARG A 170 -49.34 -30.07 2.53
CA ARG A 170 -50.65 -30.59 2.90
C ARG A 170 -51.45 -30.93 1.65
#